data_AF-A0ABD3JFS8-F1
#
_entry.id   AF-A0ABD3JFS8-F1
#
_cell.length_a   1.000
_cell.length_b   1.000
_cell.length_c   1.000
_cell.angle_alpha   90.00
_cell.angle_beta   90.00
_cell.angle_gamma   90.00
#
_symmetry.space_group_name_H-M   'P 1'
#
loop_
_entity.id
_entity.type
_entity.pdbx_description
1 polymer ?
#
loop_
_entity_poly.entity_id
_entity_poly.type
_entity_poly.pdbx_seq_one_letter_code
_entity_poly.pdbx_strand_id
1 'polypeptide(L)'
;MVRCYEVGINKTATVETMANLLQEVACNHVQSLGFSTDGFATSYTMRKMNLTWVNVRMHIEIYKYPAWSDVVEIETWFHGEGRIGTRGEWILKDYANGQVIGRATSKRVIMNQETRRLQMVNDDVRDEYLIFCPRESSLGYPELIEPRAHWSCLGQSNISHELFQHIWVHRRLIGWRKASGSYLEMDIDCN
;
A
#
# COMPACT_ATOMS: atom_id res chain seq x y z
N MET A 1 -18.73 1.72 -1.62
CA MET A 1 -19.56 2.53 -2.55
C MET A 1 -18.78 3.77 -2.93
N VAL A 2 -18.66 4.05 -4.23
CA VAL A 2 -17.94 5.23 -4.74
C VAL A 2 -18.77 6.49 -4.53
N ARG A 3 -18.17 7.48 -3.86
CA ARG A 3 -18.79 8.77 -3.50
C ARG A 3 -18.68 9.78 -4.65
N CYS A 4 -19.48 10.84 -4.61
CA CYS A 4 -19.53 11.81 -5.71
C CYS A 4 -18.23 12.63 -5.89
N TYR A 5 -17.45 12.83 -4.82
CA TYR A 5 -16.16 13.53 -4.89
C TYR A 5 -14.99 12.60 -5.26
N GLU A 6 -15.24 11.31 -5.39
CA GLU A 6 -14.26 10.28 -5.73
C GLU A 6 -14.19 10.01 -7.25
N VAL A 7 -15.07 10.64 -8.02
CA VAL A 7 -15.11 10.50 -9.49
C VAL A 7 -14.53 11.70 -10.21
N GLY A 8 -13.88 11.44 -11.34
CA GLY A 8 -13.38 12.48 -12.24
C GLY A 8 -14.45 13.03 -13.18
N ILE A 9 -14.03 13.90 -14.09
CA ILE A 9 -14.88 14.51 -15.13
C ILE A 9 -15.55 13.45 -16.02
N ASN A 10 -14.91 12.29 -16.17
CA ASN A 10 -15.42 11.14 -16.91
C ASN A 10 -16.47 10.31 -16.14
N LYS A 11 -16.89 10.75 -14.94
CA LYS A 11 -17.87 10.09 -14.05
C LYS A 11 -17.43 8.72 -13.50
N THR A 12 -16.15 8.38 -13.64
CA THR A 12 -15.58 7.17 -13.03
C THR A 12 -14.58 7.54 -11.94
N ALA A 13 -14.31 6.62 -11.02
CA ALA A 13 -13.30 6.79 -10.00
C ALA A 13 -11.95 7.14 -10.61
N THR A 14 -11.18 7.98 -9.92
CA THR A 14 -9.81 8.30 -10.33
C THR A 14 -8.84 7.22 -9.82
N VAL A 15 -7.64 7.13 -10.41
CA VAL A 15 -6.60 6.23 -9.85
C VAL A 15 -6.24 6.60 -8.40
N GLU A 16 -6.23 7.89 -8.08
CA GLU A 16 -5.96 8.38 -6.72
C GLU A 16 -7.00 7.88 -5.73
N THR A 17 -8.28 7.94 -6.12
CA THR A 17 -9.37 7.32 -5.36
C THR A 17 -9.13 5.83 -5.16
N MET A 18 -8.78 5.09 -6.22
CA MET A 18 -8.50 3.65 -6.08
C MET A 18 -7.34 3.40 -5.12
N ALA A 19 -6.24 4.16 -5.22
CA ALA A 19 -5.09 4.04 -4.33
C ALA A 19 -5.44 4.35 -2.86
N ASN A 20 -6.29 5.35 -2.61
CA ASN A 20 -6.76 5.70 -1.28
C ASN A 20 -7.63 4.60 -0.68
N LEU A 21 -8.56 4.04 -1.46
CA LEU A 21 -9.40 2.92 -1.03
C LEU A 21 -8.57 1.68 -0.70
N LEU A 22 -7.53 1.38 -1.49
CA LEU A 22 -6.65 0.23 -1.23
C LEU A 22 -5.87 0.38 0.07
N GLN A 23 -5.35 1.58 0.37
CA GLN A 23 -4.67 1.87 1.63
C GLN A 23 -5.63 1.76 2.83
N GLU A 24 -6.82 2.34 2.71
CA GLU A 24 -7.87 2.28 3.74
C GLU A 24 -8.26 0.82 4.06
N VAL A 25 -8.53 0.01 3.03
CA VAL A 25 -8.87 -1.41 3.20
C VAL A 25 -7.72 -2.19 3.83
N ALA A 26 -6.48 -1.86 3.50
CA ALA A 26 -5.33 -2.49 4.15
C ALA A 26 -5.20 -2.13 5.63
N CYS A 27 -5.40 -0.86 6.00
CA CYS A 27 -5.43 -0.44 7.40
C CYS A 27 -6.56 -1.13 8.16
N ASN A 28 -7.75 -1.22 7.56
CA ASN A 28 -8.91 -1.90 8.14
C ASN A 28 -8.67 -3.41 8.32
N HIS A 29 -7.97 -4.05 7.39
CA HIS A 29 -7.57 -5.44 7.56
C HIS A 29 -6.66 -5.61 8.78
N VAL A 30 -5.60 -4.82 8.90
CA VAL A 30 -4.71 -4.89 10.07
C VAL A 30 -5.46 -4.60 11.38
N GLN A 31 -6.40 -3.64 11.36
CA GLN A 31 -7.25 -3.36 12.50
C GLN A 31 -8.14 -4.55 12.88
N SER A 32 -8.69 -5.26 11.89
CA SER A 32 -9.54 -6.44 12.10
C SER A 32 -8.78 -7.61 12.74
N LEU A 33 -7.45 -7.66 12.60
CA LEU A 33 -6.57 -8.64 13.23
C LEU A 33 -6.26 -8.32 14.71
N GLY A 34 -6.81 -7.23 15.25
CA GLY A 34 -6.57 -6.78 16.63
C GLY A 34 -5.29 -5.94 16.80
N PHE A 35 -4.61 -5.62 15.71
CA PHE A 35 -3.57 -4.59 15.71
C PHE A 35 -4.20 -3.20 15.57
N SER A 36 -3.43 -2.11 15.73
CA SER A 36 -3.95 -0.72 15.68
C SER A 36 -4.79 -0.27 16.90
N THR A 37 -4.17 -0.17 18.07
CA THR A 37 -4.80 0.55 19.22
C THR A 37 -4.65 2.07 19.12
N ASP A 38 -3.85 2.54 18.15
CA ASP A 38 -3.48 3.94 17.92
C ASP A 38 -4.03 4.51 16.61
N GLY A 39 -4.76 3.71 15.83
CA GLY A 39 -5.35 4.12 14.54
C GLY A 39 -4.44 3.97 13.32
N PHE A 40 -3.19 3.52 13.48
CA PHE A 40 -2.19 3.48 12.38
C PHE A 40 -1.70 2.08 12.01
N ALA A 41 -2.52 1.04 12.19
CA ALA A 41 -2.18 -0.33 11.76
C ALA A 41 -0.82 -0.81 12.30
N THR A 42 -0.46 -0.41 13.52
CA THR A 42 0.80 -0.81 14.17
C THR A 42 0.57 -1.99 15.12
N SER A 43 1.56 -2.87 15.28
CA SER A 43 1.53 -3.88 16.34
C SER A 43 2.07 -3.34 17.66
N TYR A 44 1.93 -4.10 18.74
CA TYR A 44 2.45 -3.71 20.06
C TYR A 44 3.97 -3.49 20.03
N THR A 45 4.71 -4.43 19.41
CA THR A 45 6.16 -4.34 19.30
C THR A 45 6.59 -3.13 18.46
N MET A 46 5.88 -2.85 17.37
CA MET A 46 6.15 -1.66 16.56
C MET A 46 6.02 -0.36 17.36
N ARG A 47 4.95 -0.21 18.15
CA ARG A 47 4.76 0.99 19.00
C ARG A 47 5.88 1.15 20.02
N LYS A 48 6.28 0.06 20.68
CA LYS A 48 7.37 0.07 21.67
C LYS A 48 8.71 0.52 21.06
N MET A 49 8.94 0.20 19.79
CA MET A 49 10.18 0.51 19.07
C MET A 49 10.07 1.79 18.21
N ASN A 50 8.97 2.55 18.35
CA ASN A 50 8.68 3.75 17.57
C ASN A 50 8.76 3.52 16.05
N LEU A 51 8.15 2.41 15.60
CA LEU A 51 8.14 1.95 14.22
C LEU A 51 6.78 2.23 13.56
N THR A 52 6.78 2.44 12.25
CA THR A 52 5.58 2.58 11.42
C THR A 52 5.74 1.86 10.08
N TRP A 53 4.62 1.53 9.45
CA TRP A 53 4.59 0.98 8.09
C TRP A 53 4.63 2.10 7.05
N VAL A 54 5.44 1.92 6.01
CA VAL A 54 5.52 2.83 4.88
C VAL A 54 5.35 2.03 3.59
N ASN A 55 4.36 2.38 2.77
CA ASN A 55 4.22 1.84 1.42
C ASN A 55 5.29 2.46 0.53
N VAL A 56 6.29 1.69 0.09
CA VAL A 56 7.36 2.19 -0.78
C VAL A 56 7.04 2.09 -2.26
N ARG A 57 6.16 1.13 -2.63
CA ARG A 57 5.73 0.93 -4.00
C ARG A 57 4.30 0.42 -4.04
N MET A 58 3.52 0.89 -5.00
CA MET A 58 2.21 0.34 -5.33
C MET A 58 2.09 0.14 -6.83
N HIS A 59 1.65 -1.04 -7.24
CA HIS A 59 1.30 -1.37 -8.61
C HIS A 59 -0.20 -1.61 -8.67
N ILE A 60 -0.92 -0.79 -9.45
CA ILE A 60 -2.38 -0.82 -9.54
C ILE A 60 -2.77 -1.03 -11.01
N GLU A 61 -3.57 -2.07 -11.23
CA GLU A 61 -4.11 -2.45 -12.53
C GLU A 61 -5.64 -2.38 -12.46
N ILE A 62 -6.24 -1.47 -13.22
CA ILE A 62 -7.69 -1.32 -13.29
C ILE A 62 -8.17 -1.67 -14.68
N TYR A 63 -8.97 -2.74 -14.79
CA TYR A 63 -9.61 -3.18 -16.03
C TYR A 63 -10.82 -2.32 -16.37
N LYS A 64 -11.58 -1.95 -15.34
CA LYS A 64 -12.80 -1.13 -15.45
C LYS A 64 -12.89 -0.22 -14.23
N TYR A 65 -12.88 1.09 -14.46
CA TYR A 65 -13.08 2.04 -13.37
C TYR A 65 -14.56 2.05 -12.94
N PRO A 66 -14.85 1.97 -11.62
CA PRO A 66 -16.21 2.06 -11.12
C PRO A 66 -16.77 3.47 -11.30
N ALA A 67 -18.06 3.59 -11.59
CA ALA A 67 -18.77 4.86 -11.68
C ALA A 67 -19.24 5.35 -10.30
N TRP A 68 -19.74 6.59 -10.25
CA TRP A 68 -20.42 7.08 -9.06
C TRP A 68 -21.58 6.15 -8.66
N SER A 69 -21.72 5.90 -7.35
CA SER A 69 -22.71 4.99 -6.76
C SER A 69 -22.43 3.49 -6.98
N ASP A 70 -21.43 3.10 -7.77
CA ASP A 70 -21.03 1.70 -7.86
C ASP A 70 -20.49 1.20 -6.52
N VAL A 71 -20.73 -0.07 -6.23
CA VAL A 71 -20.20 -0.75 -5.05
C VAL A 71 -19.06 -1.66 -5.50
N VAL A 72 -17.88 -1.40 -4.94
CA VAL A 72 -16.68 -2.21 -5.17
C VAL A 72 -16.43 -3.05 -3.94
N GLU A 73 -16.29 -4.35 -4.13
CA GLU A 73 -15.77 -5.27 -3.13
C GLU A 73 -14.25 -5.37 -3.30
N ILE A 74 -13.52 -5.23 -2.20
CA ILE A 74 -12.05 -5.27 -2.19
C ILE A 74 -11.63 -6.38 -1.24
N GLU A 75 -11.04 -7.42 -1.79
CA GLU A 75 -10.37 -8.47 -1.02
C GLU A 75 -8.92 -8.08 -0.85
N THR A 76 -8.37 -8.23 0.36
CA THR A 76 -6.97 -7.94 0.66
C THR A 76 -6.35 -9.00 1.55
N TRP A 77 -5.05 -9.22 1.36
CA TRP A 77 -4.22 -10.04 2.23
C TRP A 77 -2.77 -9.57 2.13
N PHE A 78 -1.94 -10.03 3.06
CA PHE A 78 -0.52 -9.70 3.13
C PHE A 78 0.32 -10.97 3.15
N HIS A 79 1.57 -10.86 2.70
CA HIS A 79 2.59 -11.90 2.82
C HIS A 79 3.92 -11.29 3.25
N GLY A 80 4.79 -12.10 3.85
CA GLY A 80 6.18 -11.71 4.05
C GLY A 80 6.91 -11.58 2.71
N GLU A 81 7.65 -10.50 2.52
CA GLU A 81 8.49 -10.26 1.34
C GLU A 81 9.95 -10.09 1.79
N GLY A 82 10.71 -11.20 1.76
CA GLY A 82 12.09 -11.23 2.20
C GLY A 82 12.26 -10.85 3.68
N ARG A 83 13.35 -10.14 4.01
CA ARG A 83 13.67 -9.68 5.38
C ARG A 83 13.24 -8.25 5.68
N ILE A 84 12.89 -7.48 4.66
CA ILE A 84 12.80 -6.01 4.76
C ILE A 84 11.36 -5.52 4.66
N GLY A 85 10.44 -6.34 4.15
CA GLY A 85 9.09 -5.88 3.92
C GLY A 85 8.00 -6.93 3.94
N THR A 86 6.79 -6.42 3.79
CA THR A 86 5.57 -7.19 3.57
C THR A 86 4.99 -6.77 2.22
N ARG A 87 4.43 -7.75 1.52
CA ARG A 87 3.72 -7.54 0.28
C ARG A 87 2.23 -7.53 0.56
N GLY A 88 1.56 -6.44 0.19
CA GLY A 88 0.10 -6.39 0.16
C GLY A 88 -0.44 -6.71 -1.21
N GLU A 89 -1.56 -7.42 -1.24
CA GLU A 89 -2.26 -7.76 -2.46
C GLU A 89 -3.74 -7.42 -2.33
N TRP A 90 -4.35 -7.09 -3.46
CA TRP A 90 -5.76 -6.82 -3.55
C TRP A 90 -6.38 -7.36 -4.84
N ILE A 91 -7.61 -7.84 -4.73
CA ILE A 91 -8.52 -8.09 -5.85
C ILE A 91 -9.72 -7.17 -5.68
N LEU A 92 -10.06 -6.46 -6.75
CA LEU A 92 -11.21 -5.56 -6.80
C LEU A 92 -12.30 -6.21 -7.66
N LYS A 93 -13.50 -6.33 -7.12
CA LYS A 93 -14.68 -6.90 -7.79
C LYS A 93 -15.81 -5.89 -7.83
N ASP A 94 -16.52 -5.85 -8.96
CA ASP A 94 -17.80 -5.17 -9.06
C ASP A 94 -18.83 -5.98 -8.27
N TYR A 95 -19.40 -5.38 -7.23
CA TYR A 95 -20.32 -6.07 -6.33
C TYR A 95 -21.61 -6.53 -7.04
N ALA A 96 -22.03 -5.83 -8.10
CA ALA A 96 -23.29 -6.13 -8.78
C ALA A 96 -23.25 -7.43 -9.60
N ASN A 97 -22.08 -7.81 -10.12
CA ASN A 97 -21.92 -8.95 -11.03
C ASN A 97 -20.77 -9.90 -10.65
N GLY A 98 -19.98 -9.57 -9.63
CA GLY A 98 -18.83 -10.35 -9.16
C GLY A 98 -17.61 -10.32 -10.10
N GLN A 99 -17.63 -9.51 -11.16
CA GLN A 99 -16.53 -9.44 -12.12
C GLN A 99 -15.31 -8.76 -11.50
N VAL A 100 -14.12 -9.33 -11.73
CA VAL A 100 -12.87 -8.68 -11.36
C VAL A 100 -12.68 -7.43 -12.23
N ILE A 101 -12.63 -6.27 -11.59
CA ILE A 101 -12.45 -4.97 -12.24
C ILE A 101 -11.05 -4.38 -12.05
N GLY A 102 -10.25 -4.98 -11.18
CA GLY A 102 -8.86 -4.61 -11.00
C GLY A 102 -8.13 -5.51 -10.01
N ARG A 103 -6.81 -5.31 -9.97
CA ARG A 103 -5.88 -5.99 -9.07
C ARG A 103 -4.80 -5.00 -8.65
N ALA A 104 -4.24 -5.18 -7.47
CA ALA A 104 -3.14 -4.36 -7.02
C ALA A 104 -2.16 -5.14 -6.16
N THR A 105 -0.92 -4.66 -6.12
CA THR A 105 0.07 -5.11 -5.14
C THR A 105 0.88 -3.93 -4.59
N SER A 106 1.38 -4.07 -3.37
CA SER A 106 2.20 -3.05 -2.71
C SER A 106 3.37 -3.70 -1.98
N LYS A 107 4.49 -2.97 -1.91
CA LYS A 107 5.60 -3.29 -1.03
C LYS A 107 5.60 -2.32 0.14
N ARG A 108 5.61 -2.88 1.35
CA ARG A 108 5.65 -2.13 2.61
C ARG A 108 6.92 -2.46 3.37
N VAL A 109 7.51 -1.44 3.94
CA VAL A 109 8.70 -1.57 4.78
C VAL A 109 8.45 -0.89 6.12
N ILE A 110 9.27 -1.22 7.10
CA ILE A 110 9.22 -0.59 8.41
C ILE A 110 10.16 0.61 8.43
N MET A 111 9.69 1.71 9.03
CA MET A 111 10.49 2.90 9.27
C MET A 111 10.43 3.27 10.74
N ASN A 112 11.57 3.64 11.33
CA ASN A 112 11.60 4.24 12.66
C ASN A 112 11.19 5.72 12.57
N GLN A 113 10.20 6.11 13.37
CA GLN A 113 9.55 7.43 13.27
C GLN A 113 10.46 8.56 13.74
N GLU A 114 11.35 8.33 14.70
CA GLU A 114 12.28 9.34 15.23
C GLU A 114 13.46 9.55 14.30
N THR A 115 14.13 8.48 13.91
CA THR A 115 15.35 8.53 13.08
C THR A 115 15.06 8.69 11.59
N ARG A 116 13.81 8.48 11.15
CA ARG A 116 13.40 8.44 9.74
C ARG A 116 14.15 7.40 8.90
N ARG A 117 14.70 6.35 9.54
CA ARG A 117 15.46 5.30 8.86
C ARG A 117 14.61 4.05 8.66
N LEU A 118 14.74 3.46 7.47
CA LEU A 118 14.18 2.15 7.18
C LEU A 118 14.84 1.09 8.08
N GLN A 119 14.05 0.16 8.57
CA GLN A 119 14.51 -0.96 9.38
C GLN A 119 14.06 -2.28 8.76
N MET A 120 14.87 -3.31 8.98
CA MET A 120 14.46 -4.67 8.68
C MET A 120 13.29 -5.08 9.58
N VAL A 121 12.46 -5.98 9.09
CA VAL A 121 11.39 -6.55 9.92
C VAL A 121 12.07 -7.46 10.96
N ASN A 122 12.06 -7.03 12.22
CA ASN A 122 12.51 -7.86 13.33
C ASN A 122 11.65 -9.13 13.41
N ASP A 123 12.26 -10.25 13.81
CA ASP A 123 11.58 -11.54 13.99
C ASP A 123 10.35 -11.39 14.90
N ASP A 124 10.41 -10.57 15.96
CA ASP A 124 9.26 -10.31 16.85
C ASP A 124 8.05 -9.70 16.11
N VAL A 125 8.30 -8.67 15.28
CA VAL A 125 7.23 -8.02 14.49
C VAL A 125 6.75 -8.95 13.39
N ARG A 126 7.68 -9.71 12.79
CA ARG A 126 7.36 -10.69 11.76
C ARG A 126 6.44 -11.77 12.32
N ASP A 127 6.75 -12.32 13.48
CA ASP A 127 6.03 -13.43 14.07
C ASP A 127 4.64 -12.99 14.58
N GLU A 128 4.49 -11.73 15.00
CA GLU A 128 3.18 -11.12 15.28
C GLU A 128 2.29 -11.06 14.02
N TYR A 129 2.84 -10.67 12.86
CA TYR A 129 2.06 -10.43 11.64
C TYR A 129 1.89 -11.67 10.74
N LEU A 130 2.92 -12.49 10.58
CA LEU A 130 2.94 -13.57 9.58
C LEU A 130 1.96 -14.70 9.91
N ILE A 131 1.52 -14.84 11.15
CA ILE A 131 0.50 -15.82 11.54
C ILE A 131 -0.82 -15.57 10.78
N PHE A 132 -1.10 -14.32 10.42
CA PHE A 132 -2.33 -13.93 9.73
C PHE A 132 -2.19 -13.90 8.20
N CYS A 133 -1.00 -14.17 7.67
CA CYS A 133 -0.72 -14.12 6.25
C CYS A 133 -1.01 -15.49 5.58
N PRO A 134 -1.73 -15.54 4.45
CA PRO A 134 -1.81 -16.76 3.65
C PRO A 134 -0.40 -17.16 3.16
N ARG A 135 -0.17 -18.46 2.93
CA ARG A 135 1.19 -18.96 2.62
C ARG A 135 1.69 -18.60 1.22
N GLU A 136 0.79 -18.35 0.27
CA GLU A 136 1.15 -18.11 -1.14
C GLU A 136 0.36 -16.94 -1.72
N SER A 137 1.04 -16.14 -2.56
CA SER A 137 0.40 -15.14 -3.40
C SER A 137 -0.51 -15.82 -4.40
N SER A 138 -1.75 -15.38 -4.47
CA SER A 138 -2.69 -15.83 -5.51
C SER A 138 -2.50 -15.06 -6.83
N LEU A 139 -1.75 -13.94 -6.78
CA LEU A 139 -1.51 -13.07 -7.92
C LEU A 139 -0.11 -13.33 -8.45
N GLY A 140 -0.03 -14.11 -9.53
CA GLY A 140 1.20 -14.42 -10.28
C GLY A 140 1.86 -13.21 -10.97
N TYR A 141 1.79 -12.02 -10.37
CA TYR A 141 2.65 -10.90 -10.76
C TYR A 141 4.10 -11.37 -10.71
N PRO A 142 4.91 -11.09 -11.74
CA PRO A 142 6.34 -11.27 -11.62
C PRO A 142 6.81 -10.52 -10.38
N GLU A 143 7.71 -11.13 -9.61
CA GLU A 143 8.51 -10.40 -8.62
C GLU A 143 8.93 -9.11 -9.30
N LEU A 144 8.52 -7.97 -8.74
CA LEU A 144 8.74 -6.68 -9.39
C LEU A 144 10.25 -6.54 -9.55
N ILE A 145 10.76 -6.87 -10.74
CA ILE A 145 12.20 -6.99 -10.99
C ILE A 145 12.76 -5.61 -10.66
N GLU A 146 13.46 -5.51 -9.53
CA GLU A 146 14.22 -4.31 -9.22
C GLU A 146 15.19 -4.17 -10.39
N PRO A 147 15.18 -3.07 -11.18
CA PRO A 147 16.41 -2.73 -11.87
C PRO A 147 17.44 -2.67 -10.76
N ARG A 148 18.54 -3.41 -10.91
CA ARG A 148 19.62 -3.63 -9.94
C ARG A 148 20.19 -2.29 -9.47
N ALA A 149 19.43 -1.56 -8.68
CA ALA A 149 19.78 -0.30 -8.07
C ALA A 149 20.67 -0.74 -6.93
N HIS A 150 21.97 -0.59 -7.15
CA HIS A 150 22.93 -0.51 -6.08
C HIS A 150 22.34 0.45 -5.04
N TRP A 151 21.87 -0.07 -3.90
CA TRP A 151 21.65 0.74 -2.71
C TRP A 151 23.04 1.15 -2.19
N SER A 152 23.72 2.04 -2.92
CA SER A 152 24.68 2.91 -2.28
C SER A 152 23.85 3.87 -1.44
N CYS A 153 24.03 3.83 -0.12
CA CYS A 153 23.52 4.85 0.81
C CYS A 153 23.91 6.24 0.29
N LEU A 154 23.10 6.82 -0.59
CA LEU A 154 23.32 8.13 -1.17
C LEU A 154 22.04 8.93 -0.91
N GLY A 155 22.16 9.85 0.05
CA GLY A 155 21.17 10.89 0.33
C GLY A 155 20.03 10.44 1.25
N GLN A 156 20.26 10.48 2.56
CA GLN A 156 19.18 10.67 3.52
C GLN A 156 18.64 12.09 3.33
N SER A 157 17.59 12.27 2.53
CA SER A 157 16.81 13.51 2.57
C SER A 157 15.79 13.41 3.70
N ASN A 158 15.67 14.48 4.48
CA ASN A 158 14.79 14.55 5.64
C ASN A 158 13.32 14.56 5.17
N ILE A 159 12.63 13.45 5.36
CA ILE A 159 11.17 13.37 5.20
C ILE A 159 10.55 14.26 6.30
N SER A 160 9.94 15.38 5.90
CA SER A 160 9.43 16.42 6.80
C SER A 160 8.30 15.94 7.72
N HIS A 161 8.09 16.66 8.83
CA HIS A 161 7.16 16.29 9.91
C HIS A 161 5.69 16.20 9.46
N GLU A 162 5.30 16.94 8.43
CA GLU A 162 3.94 16.96 7.88
C GLU A 162 3.59 15.74 7.01
N LEU A 163 4.59 14.99 6.54
CA LEU A 163 4.40 13.75 5.76
C LEU A 163 4.01 12.54 6.61
N PHE A 164 4.03 12.67 7.93
CA PHE A 164 3.96 11.54 8.85
C PHE A 164 2.56 11.23 9.40
N GLN A 165 1.61 12.17 9.33
CA GLN A 165 0.29 12.01 9.95
C GLN A 165 -0.88 11.98 8.97
N HIS A 166 -0.64 12.37 7.71
CA HIS A 166 -1.66 12.34 6.69
C HIS A 166 -1.26 11.33 5.62
N ILE A 167 -2.12 10.33 5.45
CA ILE A 167 -2.38 9.72 4.14
C ILE A 167 -2.50 10.91 3.16
N TRP A 168 -1.44 11.16 2.39
CA TRP A 168 -1.41 12.03 1.21
C TRP A 168 -1.83 13.50 1.37
N VAL A 169 -0.93 14.40 1.78
CA VAL A 169 -1.18 15.85 1.61
C VAL A 169 -0.11 16.62 0.84
N HIS A 170 1.05 16.05 0.49
CA HIS A 170 1.97 16.74 -0.42
C HIS A 170 2.28 15.98 -1.71
N ARG A 171 1.57 16.43 -2.76
CA ARG A 171 1.75 16.34 -4.22
C ARG A 171 3.19 16.55 -4.75
N ARG A 172 4.22 16.55 -3.90
CA ARG A 172 5.62 16.88 -4.23
C ARG A 172 6.58 15.68 -4.28
N LEU A 173 6.24 14.53 -3.69
CA LEU A 173 7.16 13.36 -3.61
C LEU A 173 6.67 12.11 -4.34
N ILE A 174 5.49 12.19 -4.98
CA ILE A 174 4.84 11.02 -5.58
C ILE A 174 4.73 11.27 -7.08
N GLY A 175 5.65 10.66 -7.83
CA GLY A 175 5.61 10.58 -9.28
C GLY A 175 4.79 9.37 -9.70
N TRP A 176 3.67 9.60 -10.38
CA TRP A 176 2.97 8.52 -11.07
C TRP A 176 3.64 8.28 -12.42
N ARG A 177 4.23 7.11 -12.62
CA ARG A 177 4.70 6.70 -13.95
C ARG A 177 3.62 5.85 -14.60
N LYS A 178 3.12 6.33 -15.74
CA LYS A 178 2.30 5.53 -16.65
C LYS A 178 3.25 4.62 -17.44
N ALA A 179 3.42 3.39 -16.99
CA ALA A 179 4.00 2.35 -17.82
C ALA A 179 3.04 2.10 -19.00
N SER A 180 3.57 1.87 -20.20
CA SER A 180 2.77 1.66 -21.42
C SER A 180 1.76 0.51 -21.23
N GLY A 181 0.47 0.84 -21.15
CA GLY A 181 -0.61 -0.09 -20.85
C GLY A 181 -1.53 0.44 -19.74
N SER A 182 -2.60 -0.28 -19.41
CA SER A 182 -3.63 0.05 -18.40
C SER A 182 -3.15 0.03 -16.93
N TYR A 183 -1.87 0.29 -16.69
CA TYR A 183 -1.19 0.09 -15.41
C TYR A 183 -0.54 1.38 -14.92
N LEU A 184 -0.56 1.59 -13.61
CA LEU A 184 0.10 2.72 -12.97
C LEU A 184 0.99 2.23 -11.85
N GLU A 185 2.19 2.79 -11.83
CA GLU A 185 3.22 2.52 -10.85
C GLU A 185 3.44 3.78 -10.02
N MET A 186 3.37 3.60 -8.70
CA MET A 186 3.70 4.61 -7.73
C MET A 186 4.99 4.23 -7.06
N ASP A 187 6.00 5.08 -7.26
CA ASP A 187 7.25 5.04 -6.52
C ASP A 187 7.30 6.25 -5.59
N ILE A 188 7.76 6.04 -4.35
CA ILE A 188 8.18 7.16 -3.51
C ILE A 188 9.55 7.62 -4.01
N ASP A 189 9.60 8.78 -4.66
CA ASP A 189 10.86 9.43 -4.98
C ASP A 189 11.45 9.99 -3.67
N CYS A 190 12.36 9.24 -3.06
CA CYS A 190 13.23 9.72 -1.98
C CYS A 190 14.33 10.62 -2.56
N ASN A 191 13.98 11.79 -3.10
CA ASN A 191 14.93 12.85 -3.44
C ASN A 191 15.21 13.78 -2.26
#